data_AF-A0A7C8YJE2-F1
#
_entry.id   AF-A0A7C8YJE2-F1
#
_cell.length_a   1.000
_cell.length_b   1.000
_cell.length_c   1.000
_cell.angle_alpha   90.00
_cell.angle_beta   90.00
_cell.angle_gamma   90.00
#
_symmetry.space_group_name_H-M   'P 1'
#
loop_
_entity.id
_entity.type
_entity.pdbx_description
1 polymer ?
#
loop_
_entity_poly.entity_id
_entity_poly.type
_entity_poly.pdbx_seq_one_letter_code
_entity_poly.pdbx_strand_id
1 'polypeptide(L)'
;YEYMSNGSLEDRIFRRGNTLPLPWQLRFRIAAEIGTGLLFLHQTKPEPLVHRDLKPANILIDRNYVSKISDVGLARLVPPCVADSVTQYRMTQAAGTFCYIDPEYQQTGMLGTKSDIYSLGILFLQLLTAKPAMGLTHHVQRAIERGTFREMLDPALPDWPYEEALHFAKLSLTCAELRKK
;
A
#
# COMPACT_ATOMS: atom_id res chain seq x y z
N TYR A 1 -13.42 -15.46 10.80
CA TYR A 1 -13.10 -15.04 9.43
C TYR A 1 -13.45 -16.16 8.47
N GLU A 2 -13.99 -15.84 7.31
CA GLU A 2 -14.06 -16.77 6.17
C GLU A 2 -12.64 -17.22 5.81
N TYR A 3 -12.47 -18.49 5.40
CA TYR A 3 -11.15 -19.02 5.05
C TYR A 3 -10.64 -18.40 3.74
N MET A 4 -9.44 -17.83 3.79
CA MET A 4 -8.77 -17.17 2.66
C MET A 4 -7.81 -18.14 2.01
N SER A 5 -8.33 -18.94 1.07
CA SER A 5 -7.62 -20.10 0.52
C SER A 5 -6.34 -19.76 -0.26
N ASN A 6 -6.19 -18.52 -0.72
CA ASN A 6 -4.99 -18.07 -1.43
C ASN A 6 -3.98 -17.37 -0.51
N GLY A 7 -4.21 -17.37 0.81
CA GLY A 7 -3.30 -16.79 1.79
C GLY A 7 -3.25 -15.26 1.72
N SER A 8 -2.08 -14.69 2.02
CA SER A 8 -1.85 -13.25 1.94
C SER A 8 -1.38 -12.82 0.56
N LEU A 9 -1.53 -11.53 0.24
CA LEU A 9 -0.99 -10.95 -0.98
C LEU A 9 0.54 -11.02 -0.99
N GLU A 10 1.20 -10.96 0.18
CA GLU A 10 2.65 -11.20 0.31
C GLU A 10 3.02 -12.58 -0.25
N ASP A 11 2.31 -13.62 0.16
CA ASP A 11 2.56 -14.99 -0.29
C ASP A 11 2.39 -15.10 -1.81
N ARG A 12 1.42 -14.40 -2.39
CA ARG A 12 1.15 -14.41 -3.83
C ARG A 12 2.17 -13.58 -4.64
N ILE A 13 2.60 -12.42 -4.15
CA ILE A 13 3.63 -11.59 -4.80
C ILE A 13 4.97 -12.33 -4.81
N PHE A 14 5.38 -12.90 -3.67
CA PHE A 14 6.64 -13.63 -3.55
C PHE A 14 6.53 -15.12 -3.92
N ARG A 15 5.37 -15.56 -4.42
CA ARG A 15 5.11 -16.92 -4.90
C ARG A 15 5.51 -18.01 -3.90
N ARG A 16 5.23 -17.79 -2.61
CA ARG A 16 5.42 -18.82 -1.58
C ARG A 16 4.60 -20.05 -1.96
N GLY A 17 5.16 -21.23 -1.74
CA GLY A 17 4.55 -22.51 -2.10
C GLY A 17 4.44 -22.77 -3.62
N ASN A 18 5.32 -22.17 -4.44
CA ASN A 18 5.36 -22.36 -5.90
C ASN A 18 4.06 -21.98 -6.63
N THR A 19 3.33 -21.02 -6.07
CA THR A 19 2.11 -20.51 -6.68
C THR A 19 2.39 -19.76 -8.00
N LEU A 20 1.45 -19.83 -8.94
CA LEU A 20 1.58 -19.12 -10.22
C LEU A 20 1.61 -17.59 -10.02
N PRO A 21 2.35 -16.85 -10.86
CA PRO A 21 2.34 -15.38 -10.84
C PRO A 21 0.92 -14.85 -11.05
N LEU A 22 0.56 -13.80 -10.29
CA LEU A 22 -0.69 -13.07 -10.53
C LEU A 22 -0.57 -12.30 -11.86
N PRO A 23 -1.46 -12.49 -12.85
CA PRO A 23 -1.48 -11.68 -14.08
C PRO A 23 -1.72 -10.21 -13.76
N TRP A 24 -1.27 -9.31 -14.65
CA TRP A 24 -1.41 -7.86 -14.47
C TRP A 24 -2.85 -7.45 -14.15
N GLN A 25 -3.83 -7.95 -14.91
CA GLN A 25 -5.24 -7.58 -14.76
C GLN A 25 -5.75 -7.90 -13.34
N LEU A 26 -5.23 -8.98 -12.76
CA LEU A 26 -5.58 -9.38 -11.41
C LEU A 26 -4.87 -8.51 -10.36
N ARG A 27 -3.59 -8.18 -10.57
CA ARG A 27 -2.86 -7.24 -9.70
C ARG A 27 -3.54 -5.87 -9.68
N PHE A 28 -3.96 -5.37 -10.83
CA PHE A 28 -4.65 -4.10 -10.95
C PHE A 28 -6.04 -4.13 -10.29
N ARG A 29 -6.80 -5.23 -10.44
CA ARG A 29 -8.07 -5.42 -9.72
C ARG A 29 -7.85 -5.41 -8.21
N ILE A 30 -6.89 -6.18 -7.71
CA ILE A 30 -6.54 -6.23 -6.28
C ILE A 30 -6.15 -4.83 -5.78
N ALA A 31 -5.36 -4.08 -6.54
CA ALA A 31 -5.01 -2.70 -6.18
C ALA A 31 -6.25 -1.80 -6.04
N ALA A 32 -7.19 -1.90 -6.98
CA ALA A 32 -8.44 -1.13 -6.94
C ALA A 32 -9.35 -1.54 -5.76
N GLU A 33 -9.45 -2.84 -5.46
CA GLU A 33 -10.18 -3.36 -4.31
C GLU A 33 -9.57 -2.86 -2.99
N ILE A 34 -8.24 -2.90 -2.83
CA ILE A 34 -7.55 -2.37 -1.66
C ILE A 34 -7.82 -0.86 -1.53
N GLY A 35 -7.71 -0.09 -2.61
CA GLY A 35 -7.99 1.34 -2.61
C GLY A 35 -9.45 1.64 -2.21
N THR A 36 -10.40 0.83 -2.67
CA THR A 36 -11.83 0.96 -2.33
C THR A 36 -12.08 0.63 -0.86
N GLY A 37 -11.49 -0.46 -0.36
CA GLY A 37 -11.58 -0.83 1.05
C GLY A 37 -10.97 0.23 1.96
N LEU A 38 -9.81 0.79 1.59
CA LEU A 38 -9.16 1.84 2.35
C LEU A 38 -9.97 3.14 2.36
N LEU A 39 -10.55 3.51 1.21
CA LEU A 39 -11.47 4.64 1.12
C LEU A 39 -12.67 4.48 2.05
N PHE A 40 -13.25 3.28 2.12
CA PHE A 40 -14.34 2.97 3.05
C PHE A 40 -13.94 3.20 4.52
N LEU A 41 -12.76 2.73 4.93
CA LEU A 41 -12.24 2.98 6.28
C LEU A 41 -12.07 4.49 6.55
N HIS A 42 -11.49 5.22 5.59
CA HIS A 42 -11.22 6.66 5.72
C HIS A 42 -12.50 7.52 5.66
N GLN A 43 -13.58 7.03 5.08
CA GLN A 43 -14.86 7.74 5.01
C GLN A 43 -15.80 7.42 6.19
N THR A 44 -15.41 6.49 7.06
CA THR A 44 -16.18 6.12 8.25
C THR A 44 -16.45 7.36 9.12
N LYS A 45 -17.65 7.41 9.71
CA LYS A 45 -18.13 8.51 10.57
C LYS A 45 -18.37 8.00 12.00
N PRO A 46 -18.24 8.85 13.04
CA PRO A 46 -17.93 10.29 13.00
C PRO A 46 -16.48 10.61 12.61
N GLU A 47 -15.57 9.64 12.74
CA GLU A 47 -14.14 9.79 12.60
C GLU A 47 -13.57 8.80 11.57
N PRO A 48 -12.62 9.21 10.72
CA PRO A 48 -11.94 8.29 9.82
C PRO A 48 -11.20 7.20 10.60
N LEU A 49 -11.31 5.96 10.14
CA LEU A 49 -10.57 4.83 10.67
C LEU A 49 -9.25 4.67 9.90
N VAL A 50 -8.12 4.86 10.58
CA VAL A 50 -6.77 4.70 9.99
C VAL A 50 -6.24 3.30 10.33
N HIS A 51 -5.76 2.57 9.32
CA HIS A 51 -5.32 1.18 9.44
C HIS A 51 -3.98 1.03 10.17
N ARG A 52 -3.00 1.87 9.84
CA ARG A 52 -1.64 1.99 10.45
C ARG A 52 -0.63 0.89 10.15
N ASP A 53 -1.05 -0.29 9.70
CA ASP A 53 -0.13 -1.36 9.27
C ASP A 53 -0.56 -1.97 7.93
N LEU A 54 -0.85 -1.11 6.95
CA LEU A 54 -1.23 -1.56 5.61
C LEU A 54 0.00 -2.11 4.89
N LYS A 55 0.01 -3.41 4.60
CA LYS A 55 1.12 -4.12 3.92
C LYS A 55 0.59 -5.36 3.20
N PRO A 56 1.32 -5.94 2.23
CA PRO A 56 0.87 -7.13 1.51
C PRO A 56 0.48 -8.31 2.42
N ALA A 57 1.17 -8.51 3.55
CA ALA A 57 0.86 -9.58 4.50
C ALA A 57 -0.52 -9.42 5.17
N ASN A 58 -1.03 -8.19 5.23
CA ASN A 58 -2.34 -7.87 5.83
C ASN A 58 -3.46 -7.76 4.78
N ILE A 59 -3.18 -8.08 3.52
CA ILE A 59 -4.20 -8.24 2.48
C ILE A 59 -4.41 -9.74 2.25
N LEU A 60 -5.62 -10.24 2.53
CA LEU A 60 -5.94 -11.65 2.34
C LEU A 60 -6.68 -11.86 1.01
N ILE A 61 -6.44 -13.00 0.39
CA ILE A 61 -6.98 -13.35 -0.93
C ILE A 61 -7.86 -14.60 -0.81
N ASP A 62 -9.11 -14.50 -1.25
CA ASP A 62 -10.04 -15.63 -1.28
C ASP A 62 -9.83 -16.52 -2.53
N ARG A 63 -10.61 -17.60 -2.64
CA ARG A 63 -10.54 -18.55 -3.78
C ARG A 63 -10.80 -17.93 -5.16
N ASN A 64 -11.55 -16.84 -5.20
CA ASN A 64 -11.93 -16.11 -6.41
C ASN A 64 -10.98 -14.93 -6.69
N TYR A 65 -9.90 -14.82 -5.91
CA TYR A 65 -8.95 -13.71 -5.93
C TYR A 65 -9.54 -12.36 -5.58
N VAL A 66 -10.61 -12.34 -4.78
CA VAL A 66 -11.11 -11.12 -4.14
C VAL A 66 -10.21 -10.83 -2.95
N SER A 67 -9.73 -9.59 -2.87
CA SER A 67 -8.87 -9.13 -1.78
C SER A 67 -9.67 -8.52 -0.64
N LYS A 68 -9.21 -8.75 0.60
CA LYS A 68 -9.78 -8.14 1.82
C LYS A 68 -8.66 -7.58 2.70
N ILE A 69 -8.83 -6.35 3.17
CA ILE A 69 -7.96 -5.75 4.18
C ILE A 69 -8.21 -6.46 5.51
N SER A 70 -7.14 -6.87 6.18
CA SER A 70 -7.17 -7.61 7.45
C SER A 70 -6.20 -7.00 8.46
N ASP A 71 -6.17 -7.55 9.67
CA ASP A 71 -5.31 -7.09 10.78
C ASP A 71 -5.46 -5.60 11.12
N VAL A 72 -6.71 -5.21 11.43
CA VAL A 72 -7.04 -3.91 12.01
C VAL A 72 -6.64 -3.80 13.48
N GLY A 73 -5.77 -4.68 14.00
CA GLY A 73 -5.39 -4.72 15.42
C GLY A 73 -4.69 -3.44 15.90
N LEU A 74 -4.10 -2.69 14.97
CA LEU A 74 -3.52 -1.38 15.24
C LEU A 74 -4.45 -0.22 14.89
N ALA A 75 -5.58 -0.45 14.23
CA ALA A 75 -6.43 0.60 13.69
C ALA A 75 -6.96 1.54 14.78
N ARG A 76 -7.06 2.83 14.45
CA ARG A 76 -7.50 3.88 15.38
C ARG A 76 -8.46 4.84 14.69
N LEU A 77 -9.51 5.23 15.41
CA LEU A 77 -10.32 6.40 15.07
C LEU A 77 -9.49 7.66 15.29
N VAL A 78 -9.55 8.60 14.34
CA VAL A 78 -8.90 9.91 14.45
C VAL A 78 -9.97 10.98 14.63
N PRO A 79 -9.98 11.72 15.75
CA PRO A 79 -10.94 12.79 16.02
C PRO A 79 -11.13 13.77 14.87
N PRO A 80 -12.37 14.28 14.64
CA PRO A 80 -12.61 15.28 13.62
C PRO A 80 -11.94 16.55 14.09
N CYS A 81 -10.83 16.87 13.45
CA CYS A 81 -10.14 18.10 13.68
C CYS A 81 -10.88 19.23 12.98
N VAL A 82 -11.32 20.17 13.81
CA VAL A 82 -11.73 21.51 13.38
C VAL A 82 -10.58 22.07 12.54
N ALA A 83 -10.92 22.52 11.33
CA ALA A 83 -10.01 23.32 10.52
C ALA A 83 -9.40 24.42 11.38
N ASP A 84 -8.08 24.62 11.26
CA ASP A 84 -7.37 25.81 11.70
C ASP A 84 -7.08 26.04 13.20
N SER A 85 -6.97 25.01 14.04
CA SER A 85 -6.30 25.20 15.34
C SER A 85 -5.38 24.06 15.74
N VAL A 86 -4.14 24.47 16.03
CA VAL A 86 -3.05 23.69 16.61
C VAL A 86 -3.53 23.05 17.92
N THR A 87 -3.05 21.83 18.20
CA THR A 87 -3.24 21.02 19.42
C THR A 87 -4.52 20.17 19.57
N GLN A 88 -4.45 18.91 19.10
CA GLN A 88 -4.66 17.67 19.88
C GLN A 88 -4.75 16.45 18.94
N TYR A 89 -3.62 16.01 18.39
CA TYR A 89 -3.52 14.71 17.70
C TYR A 89 -2.54 13.85 18.48
N ARG A 90 -2.96 12.63 18.84
CA ARG A 90 -2.25 11.78 19.81
C ARG A 90 -0.79 11.55 19.38
N MET A 91 0.17 11.98 20.21
CA MET A 91 1.54 11.47 20.18
C MET A 91 1.47 9.97 20.50
N THR A 92 1.47 9.13 19.47
CA THR A 92 1.59 7.67 19.63
C THR A 92 3.00 7.25 19.21
N GLN A 93 3.62 6.33 19.96
CA GLN A 93 4.87 5.72 19.51
C GLN A 93 4.67 5.15 18.10
N ALA A 94 5.65 5.35 17.22
CA ALA A 94 5.62 4.80 15.87
C ALA A 94 5.40 3.28 15.96
N ALA A 95 4.28 2.82 15.41
CA ALA A 95 3.87 1.44 15.35
C ALA A 95 3.50 1.15 13.90
N GLY A 96 3.91 -0.02 13.40
CA GLY A 96 3.81 -0.41 12.00
C GLY A 96 5.07 -1.13 11.54
N THR A 97 5.04 -1.68 10.33
CA THR A 97 6.19 -2.36 9.73
C THR A 97 7.13 -1.34 9.08
N PHE A 98 8.39 -1.27 9.51
CA PHE A 98 9.37 -0.20 9.20
C PHE A 98 9.34 0.33 7.76
N CYS A 99 9.31 -0.53 6.73
CA CYS A 99 9.33 -0.12 5.33
C CYS A 99 8.04 0.53 4.80
N TYR A 100 6.96 0.51 5.59
CA TYR A 100 5.63 1.04 5.23
C TYR A 100 5.24 2.23 6.12
N ILE A 101 6.06 2.58 7.11
CA ILE A 101 5.78 3.69 8.00
C ILE A 101 5.99 4.98 7.24
N ASP A 102 4.96 5.82 7.24
CA ASP A 102 5.04 7.18 6.73
C ASP A 102 6.15 7.95 7.47
N PRO A 103 7.19 8.42 6.76
CA PRO A 103 8.30 9.14 7.37
C PRO A 103 7.90 10.46 8.04
N GLU A 104 6.80 11.11 7.64
CA GLU A 104 6.25 12.28 8.34
C GLU A 104 5.65 11.86 9.69
N TYR A 105 4.83 10.81 9.71
CA TYR A 105 4.32 10.21 10.95
C TYR A 105 5.45 9.73 11.87
N GLN A 106 6.52 9.13 11.33
CA GLN A 106 7.66 8.70 12.13
C GLN A 106 8.37 9.88 12.81
N GLN A 107 8.48 11.02 12.13
CA GLN A 107 9.17 12.21 12.65
C GLN A 107 8.30 13.01 13.61
N THR A 108 7.03 13.20 13.27
CA THR A 108 6.11 14.12 13.96
C THR A 108 5.23 13.41 14.99
N GLY A 109 5.08 12.09 14.88
CA GLY A 109 4.06 11.32 15.61
C GLY A 109 2.63 11.57 15.11
N MET A 110 2.43 12.40 14.10
CA MET A 110 1.11 12.79 13.60
C MET A 110 0.54 11.71 12.67
N LEU A 111 -0.44 10.98 13.18
CA LEU A 111 -1.13 9.96 12.42
C LEU A 111 -2.34 10.54 11.69
N GLY A 112 -2.47 10.25 10.40
CA GLY A 112 -3.68 10.56 9.63
C GLY A 112 -3.91 9.57 8.50
N THR A 113 -4.98 9.79 7.72
CA THR A 113 -5.30 8.98 6.54
C THR A 113 -4.15 8.95 5.53
N LYS A 114 -3.35 10.03 5.47
CA LYS A 114 -2.15 10.13 4.62
C LYS A 114 -1.08 9.09 4.95
N SER A 115 -0.98 8.65 6.21
CA SER A 115 -0.03 7.61 6.59
C SER A 115 -0.38 6.27 5.95
N ASP A 116 -1.67 5.92 5.84
CA ASP A 116 -2.08 4.73 5.08
C ASP A 116 -1.88 4.90 3.57
N ILE A 117 -2.03 6.12 3.03
CA ILE A 117 -1.77 6.39 1.60
C ILE A 117 -0.30 6.18 1.25
N TYR A 118 0.62 6.56 2.16
CA TYR A 118 2.04 6.25 2.00
C TYR A 118 2.26 4.74 1.90
N SER A 119 1.75 3.98 2.87
CA SER A 119 1.87 2.51 2.87
C SER A 119 1.23 1.86 1.63
N LEU A 120 0.11 2.40 1.15
CA LEU A 120 -0.57 1.97 -0.08
C LEU A 120 0.34 2.16 -1.32
N GLY A 121 1.04 3.29 -1.41
CA GLY A 121 2.00 3.55 -2.49
C GLY A 121 3.12 2.51 -2.53
N ILE A 122 3.69 2.16 -1.37
CA ILE A 122 4.70 1.09 -1.27
C ILE A 122 4.13 -0.25 -1.73
N LEU A 123 2.92 -0.60 -1.27
CA LEU A 123 2.23 -1.84 -1.62
C LEU A 123 2.02 -1.93 -3.15
N PHE A 124 1.57 -0.86 -3.80
CA PHE A 124 1.36 -0.83 -5.25
C PHE A 124 2.65 -0.98 -6.03
N LEU A 125 3.76 -0.39 -5.57
CA LEU A 125 5.07 -0.62 -6.17
C LEU A 125 5.50 -2.10 -6.05
N GLN A 126 5.17 -2.77 -4.96
CA GLN A 126 5.44 -4.20 -4.82
C GLN A 126 4.58 -5.06 -5.76
N LEU A 127 3.32 -4.67 -6.00
CA LEU A 127 2.49 -5.33 -7.02
C LEU A 127 3.11 -5.24 -8.42
N LEU A 128 3.73 -4.12 -8.77
CA LEU A 128 4.41 -3.96 -10.06
C LEU A 128 5.70 -4.78 -10.16
N THR A 129 6.51 -4.74 -9.11
CA THR A 129 7.91 -5.16 -9.19
C THR A 129 8.17 -6.57 -8.63
N ALA A 130 7.28 -7.07 -7.77
CA ALA A 130 7.51 -8.24 -6.91
C ALA A 130 8.83 -8.17 -6.11
N LYS A 131 9.29 -6.96 -5.78
CA LYS A 131 10.51 -6.70 -4.99
C LYS A 131 10.19 -6.39 -3.52
N PRO A 132 11.16 -6.56 -2.60
CA PRO A 132 11.02 -6.11 -1.22
C PRO A 132 10.77 -4.60 -1.13
N ALA A 133 10.06 -4.15 -0.09
CA ALA A 133 9.70 -2.74 0.10
C ALA A 133 10.90 -1.82 0.39
N MET A 134 11.97 -2.34 0.98
CA MET A 134 13.14 -1.56 1.38
C MET A 134 13.79 -0.85 0.18
N GLY A 135 13.83 0.49 0.20
CA GLY A 135 14.41 1.31 -0.86
C GLY A 135 13.65 1.29 -2.19
N LEU A 136 12.47 0.65 -2.25
CA LEU A 136 11.77 0.38 -3.50
C LEU A 136 11.35 1.66 -4.24
N THR A 137 10.83 2.64 -3.50
CA THR A 137 10.43 3.95 -4.05
C THR A 137 11.59 4.62 -4.78
N HIS A 138 12.75 4.72 -4.14
CA HIS A 138 13.96 5.30 -4.72
C HIS A 138 14.42 4.52 -5.96
N HIS A 139 14.40 3.19 -5.92
CA HIS A 139 14.79 2.37 -7.07
C HIS A 139 13.85 2.55 -8.27
N VAL A 140 12.53 2.57 -8.04
CA VAL A 140 11.54 2.77 -9.11
C VAL A 140 11.63 4.19 -9.68
N GLN A 141 11.70 5.21 -8.82
CA GLN A 141 11.87 6.61 -9.23
C GLN A 141 13.07 6.77 -10.16
N ARG A 142 14.24 6.28 -9.72
CA ARG A 142 15.48 6.35 -10.49
C ARG A 142 15.40 5.57 -11.81
N ALA A 143 14.68 4.45 -11.85
CA ALA A 143 14.50 3.68 -13.08
C ALA A 143 13.61 4.42 -14.07
N ILE A 144 12.55 5.12 -13.61
CA ILE A 144 11.71 5.96 -14.45
C ILE A 144 12.52 7.12 -15.03
N GLU A 145 13.31 7.82 -14.20
CA GLU A 145 14.16 8.94 -14.63
C GLU A 145 15.20 8.53 -15.67
N ARG A 146 15.74 7.30 -15.57
CA ARG A 146 16.73 6.74 -16.50
C ARG A 146 16.11 6.06 -17.72
N GLY A 147 14.79 5.96 -17.81
CA GLY A 147 14.10 5.24 -18.87
C GLY A 147 14.24 3.70 -18.79
N THR A 148 14.66 3.15 -17.65
CA THR A 148 14.86 1.70 -17.43
C THR A 148 13.74 1.07 -16.60
N PHE A 149 12.58 1.73 -16.46
CA PHE A 149 11.45 1.25 -15.65
C PHE A 149 11.00 -0.17 -16.02
N ARG A 150 11.09 -0.57 -17.28
CA ARG A 150 10.73 -1.93 -17.73
C ARG A 150 11.49 -3.03 -16.99
N GLU A 151 12.73 -2.78 -16.60
CA GLU A 151 13.58 -3.73 -15.83
C GLU A 151 13.14 -3.87 -14.36
N MET A 152 12.28 -2.97 -13.88
CA MET A 152 11.73 -3.02 -12.54
C MET A 152 10.50 -3.91 -12.43
N LEU A 153 9.77 -4.09 -13.53
CA LEU A 153 8.56 -4.91 -13.59
C LEU A 153 8.89 -6.38 -13.28
N ASP A 154 7.94 -7.08 -12.66
CA ASP A 154 8.12 -8.49 -12.32
C ASP A 154 8.41 -9.31 -13.59
N PRO A 155 9.60 -9.93 -13.72
CA PRO A 155 9.98 -10.68 -14.92
C PRO A 155 9.17 -11.96 -15.11
N ALA A 156 8.38 -12.36 -14.11
CA ALA A 156 7.49 -13.51 -14.19
C ALA A 156 6.29 -13.31 -15.13
N LEU A 157 5.98 -12.05 -15.47
CA LEU A 157 4.94 -11.71 -16.42
C LEU A 157 5.58 -11.26 -17.74
N PRO A 158 5.34 -11.97 -18.85
CA PRO A 158 5.98 -11.66 -20.13
C PRO A 158 5.36 -10.47 -20.85
N ASP A 159 4.12 -10.10 -20.54
CA ASP A 159 3.23 -9.24 -21.33
C ASP A 159 2.71 -8.04 -20.53
N TRP A 160 3.61 -7.30 -19.89
CA TRP A 160 3.23 -6.07 -19.17
C TRP A 160 2.68 -4.99 -20.11
N PRO A 161 1.49 -4.42 -19.83
CA PRO A 161 1.01 -3.23 -20.50
C PRO A 161 1.80 -2.03 -19.97
N TYR A 162 2.88 -1.71 -20.67
CA TYR A 162 3.94 -0.85 -20.17
C TYR A 162 3.47 0.56 -19.82
N GLU A 163 2.60 1.16 -20.65
CA GLU A 163 2.10 2.51 -20.42
C GLU A 163 1.23 2.58 -19.16
N GLU A 164 0.30 1.63 -18.99
CA GLU A 164 -0.56 1.52 -17.82
C GLU A 164 0.26 1.23 -16.56
N ALA A 165 1.24 0.34 -16.65
CA ALA A 165 2.15 0.03 -15.55
C ALA A 165 2.99 1.26 -15.15
N LEU A 166 3.45 2.05 -16.12
CA LEU A 166 4.21 3.28 -15.87
C LEU A 166 3.33 4.35 -15.22
N HIS A 167 2.10 4.56 -15.70
CA HIS A 167 1.14 5.46 -15.05
C HIS A 167 0.84 5.03 -13.62
N PHE A 168 0.62 3.73 -13.40
CA PHE A 168 0.37 3.18 -12.09
C PHE A 168 1.59 3.34 -11.15
N ALA A 169 2.81 3.18 -11.67
CA ALA A 169 4.04 3.42 -10.90
C ALA A 169 4.19 4.87 -10.47
N LYS A 170 3.94 5.83 -11.38
CA LYS A 170 3.98 7.27 -11.08
C LYS A 170 2.95 7.64 -10.02
N LEU A 171 1.72 7.15 -10.14
CA LEU A 171 0.68 7.33 -9.12
C LEU A 171 1.13 6.79 -7.75
N SER A 172 1.70 5.57 -7.74
CA SER A 172 2.18 4.91 -6.52
C SER A 172 3.31 5.70 -5.86
N LEU A 173 4.21 6.29 -6.66
CA LEU A 173 5.27 7.19 -6.18
C LEU A 173 4.68 8.47 -5.57
N THR A 174 3.70 9.11 -6.22
CA THR A 174 3.01 10.27 -5.65
C THR A 174 2.27 9.94 -4.34
N CYS A 175 1.77 8.73 -4.18
CA CYS A 175 1.21 8.25 -2.90
C CYS A 175 2.30 8.09 -1.83
N ALA A 176 3.49 7.61 -2.20
CA ALA A 176 4.64 7.38 -1.33
C ALA A 176 5.60 8.58 -1.22
N GLU A 177 5.21 9.75 -1.74
CA GLU A 177 5.99 10.98 -1.64
C GLU A 177 5.82 11.62 -0.26
N LEU A 178 6.95 12.04 0.29
CA LEU A 178 7.01 12.95 1.43
C LEU A 178 6.51 14.33 1.01
N ARG A 179 5.27 14.68 1.35
CA ARG A 179 4.83 16.06 1.19
C ARG A 179 5.45 16.91 2.30
N LYS A 180 6.58 17.56 2.00
CA LYS A 180 6.99 18.74 2.76
C LYS A 180 5.94 19.82 2.50
N LYS A 181 5.12 20.14 3.50
CA LYS A 181 4.43 21.43 3.54
C LYS A 181 5.43 22.52 3.88
#